data_AF-A0A0C1H3V2-F1
#
_entry.id   AF-A0A0C1H3V2-F1
#
_cell.length_a   1.000
_cell.length_b   1.000
_cell.length_c   1.000
_cell.angle_alpha   90.00
_cell.angle_beta   90.00
_cell.angle_gamma   90.00
#
_symmetry.space_group_name_H-M   'P 1'
#
loop_
_entity.id
_entity.type
_entity.pdbx_description
1 polymer ?
#
loop_
_entity_poly.entity_id
_entity_poly.type
_entity_poly.pdbx_seq_one_letter_code
_entity_poly.pdbx_strand_id
1 'polypeptide(L)'
;MTKGSNALLANVMMAAQAHGILDTFLSEVDTSQSALADRARVNIPRLPCDAARWQDEMYQIARSFDDIALPGHFHRGAARVMEMLAASPFGAETRRTRDKSRDLKDTVRGLHRKA
;
A
#
# COMPACT_ATOMS: atom_id res chain seq x y z
N MET A 1 13.30 -4.12 -0.29
CA MET A 1 12.49 -4.45 -1.49
C MET A 1 11.00 -4.63 -1.17
N THR A 2 10.56 -5.72 -0.53
CA THR A 2 9.12 -6.08 -0.38
C THR A 2 8.20 -4.97 0.11
N LYS A 3 8.55 -4.30 1.21
CA LYS A 3 7.69 -3.25 1.79
C LYS A 3 7.53 -2.06 0.84
N GLY A 4 8.60 -1.70 0.11
CA GLY A 4 8.58 -0.58 -0.84
C GLY A 4 7.76 -0.90 -2.08
N SER A 5 7.90 -2.11 -2.62
CA SER A 5 7.08 -2.59 -3.73
C SER A 5 5.59 -2.65 -3.35
N ASN A 6 5.26 -3.09 -2.14
CA ASN A 6 3.88 -3.14 -1.66
C ASN A 6 3.32 -1.73 -1.40
N ALA A 7 4.13 -0.80 -0.89
CA ALA A 7 3.74 0.61 -0.78
C ALA A 7 3.46 1.22 -2.16
N LEU A 8 4.31 0.95 -3.15
CA LEU A 8 4.10 1.41 -4.53
C LEU A 8 2.79 0.86 -5.11
N LEU A 9 2.54 -0.45 -4.96
CA LEU A 9 1.30 -1.07 -5.41
C LEU A 9 0.06 -0.41 -4.79
N ALA A 10 0.06 -0.22 -3.47
CA ALA A 10 -1.04 0.46 -2.79
C ALA A 10 -1.21 1.90 -3.30
N ASN A 11 -0.11 2.64 -3.47
CA ASN A 11 -0.14 4.02 -3.94
C ASN A 11 -0.74 4.15 -5.35
N VAL A 12 -0.33 3.29 -6.29
CA VAL A 12 -0.86 3.26 -7.65
C VAL A 12 -2.36 2.92 -7.67
N MET A 13 -2.80 1.94 -6.86
CA MET A 13 -4.22 1.58 -6.80
C MET A 13 -5.05 2.70 -6.16
N MET A 14 -4.56 3.36 -5.11
CA MET A 14 -5.22 4.53 -4.54
C MET A 14 -5.32 5.68 -5.55
N ALA A 15 -4.27 5.92 -6.34
CA ALA A 15 -4.32 6.92 -7.41
C ALA A 15 -5.35 6.55 -8.48
N ALA A 16 -5.37 5.29 -8.94
CA ALA A 16 -6.37 4.81 -9.90
C ALA A 16 -7.80 4.96 -9.36
N GLN A 17 -8.02 4.67 -8.07
CA GLN A 17 -9.30 4.88 -7.40
C GLN A 17 -9.67 6.36 -7.31
N ALA A 18 -8.74 7.24 -6.95
CA ALA A 18 -8.98 8.68 -6.87
C ALA A 18 -9.35 9.29 -8.23
N HIS A 19 -8.84 8.72 -9.33
CA HIS A 19 -9.20 9.08 -10.69
C HIS A 19 -10.46 8.37 -11.23
N GLY A 20 -11.08 7.48 -10.46
CA GLY A 20 -12.28 6.74 -10.88
C GLY A 20 -12.01 5.65 -11.93
N ILE A 21 -10.76 5.22 -12.10
CA ILE A 21 -10.34 4.25 -13.13
C ILE A 21 -9.85 2.92 -12.55
N LEU A 22 -10.05 2.65 -11.25
CA LEU A 22 -9.51 1.45 -10.59
C LEU A 22 -9.89 0.15 -11.30
N ASP A 23 -11.17 -0.02 -11.67
CA ASP A 23 -11.64 -1.24 -12.32
C ASP A 23 -11.02 -1.41 -13.73
N THR A 24 -10.99 -0.34 -14.54
CA THR A 24 -10.35 -0.36 -15.86
C THR A 24 -8.85 -0.62 -15.75
N PHE A 25 -8.17 0.05 -14.83
CA PHE A 25 -6.74 -0.13 -14.58
C PHE A 25 -6.42 -1.57 -14.18
N LEU A 26 -7.21 -2.17 -13.28
CA LEU A 26 -7.02 -3.58 -12.89
C LEU A 26 -7.23 -4.54 -14.07
N SER A 27 -8.23 -4.31 -14.92
CA SER A 27 -8.46 -5.12 -16.12
C SER A 27 -7.27 -5.09 -17.08
N GLU A 28 -6.66 -3.92 -17.27
CA GLU A 28 -5.47 -3.78 -18.11
C GLU A 28 -4.23 -4.42 -17.49
N VAL A 29 -4.03 -4.26 -16.17
CA VAL A 29 -2.91 -4.88 -15.45
C VAL A 29 -3.07 -6.40 -15.38
N ASP A 30 -4.29 -6.93 -15.31
CA ASP A 30 -4.55 -8.37 -15.38
C ASP A 30 -4.10 -8.97 -16.72
N THR A 31 -4.28 -8.23 -17.81
CA THR A 31 -3.88 -8.67 -19.14
C THR A 31 -2.37 -8.52 -19.37
N SER A 32 -1.81 -7.37 -18.99
CA SER A 32 -0.42 -7.01 -19.30
C SER A 32 0.61 -7.49 -18.28
N GLN A 33 0.20 -7.63 -17.01
CA GLN A 33 1.07 -7.86 -15.85
C GLN A 33 0.35 -8.68 -14.75
N SER A 34 -0.25 -9.82 -15.11
CA SER A 34 -1.07 -10.65 -14.20
C SER A 34 -0.43 -10.95 -12.85
N ALA A 35 0.88 -11.25 -12.82
CA ALA A 35 1.61 -11.50 -11.58
C ALA A 35 1.62 -10.30 -10.62
N LEU A 36 1.62 -9.07 -11.16
CA LEU A 36 1.55 -7.85 -10.36
C LEU A 36 0.14 -7.67 -9.77
N ALA A 37 -0.89 -7.94 -10.56
CA ALA A 37 -2.28 -7.88 -10.11
C ALA A 37 -2.57 -8.92 -9.04
N ASP A 38 -2.07 -10.15 -9.19
CA ASP A 38 -2.19 -11.20 -8.17
C ASP A 38 -1.48 -10.82 -6.88
N ARG A 39 -0.28 -10.26 -7.00
CA ARG A 39 0.45 -9.72 -5.83
C ARG A 39 -0.35 -8.62 -5.14
N ALA A 40 -0.96 -7.71 -5.90
CA ALA A 40 -1.78 -6.65 -5.34
C ALA A 40 -2.99 -7.25 -4.60
N ARG A 41 -3.72 -8.18 -5.24
CA ARG A 41 -4.90 -8.86 -4.66
C ARG A 41 -4.59 -9.56 -3.34
N VAL A 42 -3.43 -10.21 -3.25
CA VAL A 42 -3.01 -10.90 -2.02
C VAL A 42 -2.58 -9.94 -0.91
N ASN A 43 -1.85 -8.87 -1.26
CA ASN A 43 -1.17 -8.04 -0.28
C ASN A 43 -1.99 -6.85 0.19
N ILE A 44 -2.62 -6.10 -0.73
CA ILE A 44 -3.28 -4.82 -0.41
C ILE A 44 -4.29 -4.95 0.74
N PRO A 45 -5.17 -5.97 0.77
CA PRO A 45 -6.10 -6.15 1.89
C PRO A 45 -5.42 -6.26 3.26
N ARG A 46 -4.19 -6.78 3.30
CA ARG A 46 -3.42 -7.06 4.52
C ARG A 46 -2.57 -5.88 4.97
N LEU A 47 -2.25 -4.95 4.08
CA LEU A 47 -1.29 -3.88 4.36
C LEU A 47 -1.70 -2.96 5.53
N PRO A 48 -2.98 -2.56 5.69
CA PRO A 48 -3.37 -1.71 6.81
C PRO A 48 -2.98 -2.27 8.18
N CYS A 49 -3.02 -3.60 8.34
CA CYS A 49 -2.69 -4.28 9.60
C CYS A 49 -1.22 -4.15 10.01
N ASP A 50 -0.33 -3.89 9.06
CA ASP A 50 1.11 -3.77 9.27
C ASP A 50 1.60 -2.33 9.06
N ALA A 51 0.72 -1.41 8.64
CA ALA A 51 1.08 -0.11 8.11
C ALA A 51 1.78 0.79 9.13
N ALA A 52 1.26 0.89 10.35
CA ALA A 52 1.88 1.71 11.41
C ALA A 52 3.31 1.25 11.72
N ARG A 53 3.54 -0.07 11.82
CA ARG A 53 4.88 -0.64 12.00
C ARG A 53 5.77 -0.40 10.79
N TRP A 54 5.24 -0.58 9.58
CA TRP A 54 6.01 -0.41 8.35
C TRP A 54 6.37 1.04 8.07
N GLN A 55 5.58 2.01 8.53
CA GLN A 55 5.92 3.43 8.49
C GLN A 55 7.26 3.68 9.19
N ASP A 56 7.41 3.24 10.44
CA ASP A 56 8.64 3.44 11.21
C ASP A 56 9.82 2.69 10.61
N GLU A 57 9.60 1.45 10.18
CA GLU A 57 10.61 0.64 9.49
C GLU A 57 11.06 1.30 8.17
N MET A 58 10.17 1.98 7.45
CA MET A 58 10.51 2.70 6.21
C MET A 58 11.37 3.92 6.47
N TYR A 59 11.11 4.68 7.53
CA TYR A 59 11.98 5.79 7.93
C TYR A 59 13.36 5.28 8.37
N GLN A 60 13.44 4.12 9.02
CA GLN A 60 14.73 3.48 9.32
C GLN A 60 15.49 3.08 8.05
N ILE A 61 14.82 2.41 7.09
CA ILE A 61 15.42 2.04 5.80
C ILE A 61 15.90 3.28 5.04
N ALA A 62 15.11 4.36 5.04
CA ALA A 62 15.49 5.62 4.40
C ALA A 62 16.81 6.16 4.98
N ARG A 63 16.95 6.17 6.31
CA ARG A 63 18.19 6.61 6.98
C ARG A 63 19.39 5.75 6.58
N SER A 64 19.24 4.43 6.55
CA SER A 64 20.34 3.53 6.13
C SER A 64 20.80 3.75 4.68
N PHE A 65 19.92 4.24 3.80
CA PHE A 65 20.30 4.63 2.44
C PHE A 65 21.03 5.98 2.44
N ASP A 66 20.49 6.96 3.16
CA ASP A 66 21.10 8.29 3.31
C ASP A 66 22.52 8.19 3.89
N ASP A 67 22.75 7.28 4.87
CA ASP A 67 24.05 7.04 5.53
C ASP A 67 25.17 6.59 4.57
N ILE A 68 24.80 6.00 3.43
CA ILE A 68 25.74 5.58 2.38
C ILE A 68 25.61 6.41 1.09
N ALA A 69 25.05 7.63 1.21
CA ALA A 69 24.82 8.57 0.12
C ALA A 69 23.93 8.04 -1.03
N LEU A 70 23.06 7.05 -0.75
CA LEU A 70 21.97 6.66 -1.64
C LEU A 70 20.68 7.42 -1.29
N PRO A 71 19.77 7.66 -2.25
CA PRO A 71 18.59 8.46 -1.99
C PRO A 71 17.56 7.73 -1.12
N GLY A 72 17.36 8.16 0.13
CA GLY A 72 16.31 7.65 1.03
C GLY A 72 14.90 8.15 0.72
N HIS A 73 14.73 9.12 -0.19
CA HIS A 73 13.43 9.76 -0.47
C HIS A 73 12.35 8.79 -0.95
N PHE A 74 12.71 7.77 -1.73
CA PHE A 74 11.76 6.72 -2.15
C PHE A 74 11.16 6.01 -0.93
N HIS A 75 11.98 5.66 0.06
CA HIS A 75 11.55 5.00 1.29
C HIS A 75 10.73 5.93 2.18
N ARG A 76 11.05 7.23 2.22
CA ARG A 76 10.22 8.24 2.90
C ARG A 76 8.85 8.37 2.24
N GLY A 77 8.77 8.36 0.91
CA GLY A 77 7.50 8.30 0.18
C GLY A 77 6.69 7.06 0.52
N ALA A 78 7.34 5.89 0.58
CA ALA A 78 6.69 4.66 1.02
C ALA A 78 6.20 4.72 2.48
N ALA A 79 6.93 5.39 3.37
CA ALA A 79 6.50 5.63 4.75
C ALA A 79 5.21 6.47 4.80
N ARG A 80 5.10 7.52 3.96
CA ARG A 80 3.88 8.34 3.85
C ARG A 80 2.68 7.57 3.32
N VAL A 81 2.90 6.62 2.41
CA VAL A 81 1.83 5.71 1.98
C VAL A 81 1.36 4.84 3.15
N MET A 82 2.30 4.27 3.93
CA MET A 82 1.95 3.48 5.11
C MET A 82 1.22 4.31 6.18
N GLU A 83 1.59 5.56 6.37
CA GLU A 83 0.88 6.50 7.25
C GLU A 83 -0.60 6.66 6.82
N MET A 84 -0.87 6.82 5.52
CA MET A 84 -2.25 6.88 5.01
C MET A 84 -3.03 5.59 5.29
N LEU A 85 -2.40 4.44 5.08
CA LEU A 85 -3.03 3.13 5.35
C LEU A 85 -3.30 2.94 6.84
N ALA A 86 -2.38 3.36 7.72
CA ALA A 86 -2.52 3.29 9.16
C ALA A 86 -3.62 4.24 9.69
N ALA A 87 -3.82 5.38 9.04
CA ALA A 87 -4.88 6.33 9.38
C ALA A 87 -6.27 5.95 8.82
N SER A 88 -6.35 4.90 8.00
CA SER A 88 -7.62 4.43 7.43
C SER A 88 -8.50 3.74 8.49
N PRO A 89 -9.80 3.52 8.21
CA PRO A 89 -10.67 2.70 9.06
C PRO A 89 -10.13 1.28 9.34
N PHE A 90 -9.21 0.78 8.51
CA PHE A 90 -8.63 -0.55 8.61
C PHE A 90 -7.30 -0.58 9.37
N GLY A 91 -6.72 0.57 9.70
CA GLY A 91 -5.41 0.66 10.35
C GLY A 91 -5.39 0.12 11.79
N ALA A 92 -6.55 0.04 12.45
CA ALA A 92 -6.68 -0.57 13.78
C ALA A 92 -6.82 -2.10 13.73
N GLU A 93 -6.97 -2.70 12.54
CA GLU A 93 -7.08 -4.15 12.40
C GLU A 93 -5.72 -4.82 12.61
N THR A 94 -5.75 -6.05 13.12
CA THR A 94 -4.57 -6.92 13.19
C THR A 94 -4.66 -8.00 12.14
N ARG A 95 -3.57 -8.74 11.91
CA ARG A 95 -3.58 -9.93 11.04
C ARG A 95 -4.64 -10.97 11.44
N ARG A 96 -5.05 -10.99 12.72
CA ARG A 96 -6.06 -11.91 13.26
C ARG A 96 -7.48 -11.34 13.16
N THR A 97 -7.64 -10.03 13.24
CA THR A 97 -8.96 -9.36 13.29
C THR A 97 -9.38 -8.73 11.97
N ARG A 98 -8.50 -8.67 10.97
CA ARG A 98 -8.83 -8.22 9.62
C ARG A 98 -10.01 -9.00 9.04
N ASP A 99 -10.95 -8.28 8.43
CA ASP A 99 -11.95 -8.88 7.57
C ASP A 99 -11.26 -9.69 6.44
N LYS A 100 -11.61 -10.97 6.35
CA LYS A 100 -11.07 -11.89 5.33
C LYS A 100 -11.87 -11.88 4.03
N SER A 101 -13.07 -11.32 4.06
CA SER A 101 -13.93 -11.14 2.87
C SER A 101 -13.60 -9.88 2.09
N ARG A 102 -13.01 -8.86 2.75
CA ARG A 102 -12.60 -7.61 2.09
C ARG A 102 -11.50 -7.86 1.05
N ASP A 103 -11.81 -7.56 -0.21
CA ASP A 103 -10.89 -7.73 -1.33
C ASP A 103 -10.00 -6.49 -1.56
N LEU A 104 -9.21 -6.51 -2.63
CA LEU A 104 -8.35 -5.38 -3.01
C LEU A 104 -9.16 -4.11 -3.26
N LYS A 105 -10.26 -4.20 -4.01
CA LYS A 105 -11.01 -3.03 -4.46
C LYS A 105 -11.73 -2.39 -3.30
N ASP A 106 -12.36 -3.19 -2.45
CA ASP A 106 -13.02 -2.73 -1.24
C ASP A 106 -12.02 -2.12 -0.26
N THR A 107 -10.84 -2.73 -0.13
CA THR A 107 -9.76 -2.13 0.67
C THR A 107 -9.38 -0.77 0.13
N VAL A 108 -9.03 -0.65 -1.16
CA VAL A 108 -8.60 0.62 -1.76
C VAL A 108 -9.68 1.69 -1.64
N ARG A 109 -10.95 1.34 -1.90
CA ARG A 109 -12.11 2.24 -1.75
C ARG A 109 -12.31 2.70 -0.30
N GLY A 110 -11.94 1.89 0.68
CA GLY A 110 -12.00 2.25 2.10
C GLY A 110 -10.78 3.02 2.64
N LEU A 111 -9.70 3.19 1.85
CA LEU A 111 -8.48 3.90 2.28
C LEU A 111 -8.56 5.43 2.20
N HIS A 112 -9.66 6.00 1.68
CA HIS A 112 -9.83 7.45 1.64
C HIS A 112 -9.86 8.03 3.06
N ARG A 113 -9.26 9.21 3.25
CA ARG A 113 -9.39 9.95 4.52
C ARG A 113 -10.86 10.31 4.74
N LYS A 114 -11.34 10.14 5.97
CA LYS A 114 -12.44 10.98 6.44
C LYS A 114 -11.98 12.43 6.34
N ALA A 115 -12.69 13.23 5.54
CA ALA A 115 -12.55 14.67 5.54
C ALA A 115 -12.87 15.24 6.93
#